data_AF-A0A523E8L0-F1
#
_entry.id   AF-A0A523E8L0-F1
#
_cell.length_a   1.000
_cell.length_b   1.000
_cell.length_c   1.000
_cell.angle_alpha   90.00
_cell.angle_beta   90.00
_cell.angle_gamma   90.00
#
_symmetry.space_group_name_H-M   'P 1'
#
loop_
_entity.id
_entity.type
_entity.pdbx_description
1 polymer ?
#
loop_
_entity_poly.entity_id
_entity_poly.type
_entity_poly.pdbx_seq_one_letter_code
_entity_poly.pdbx_strand_id
1 'polypeptide(L)'
;MRKTRAVIDMRRVRAISREAREYYANERTASIQRATALLVGSKLTKVIANFFMGLNKPVSPTRMFTNPDEALAWLATFPDE
;
A
#
# COMPACT_ATOMS: atom_id res chain seq x y z
N MET A 1 -2.11 11.45 -17.24
CA MET A 1 -0.90 11.10 -16.45
C MET A 1 -0.83 9.59 -16.37
N ARG A 2 0.34 8.99 -16.59
CA ARG A 2 0.53 7.53 -16.43
C ARG A 2 0.43 7.16 -14.94
N LYS A 3 -0.40 6.20 -14.59
CA LYS A 3 -0.47 5.69 -13.21
C LYS A 3 0.76 4.84 -12.89
N THR A 4 1.25 4.88 -11.67
CA THR A 4 2.45 4.15 -11.24
C THR A 4 2.13 3.06 -10.24
N ARG A 5 2.94 2.00 -10.26
CA ARG A 5 3.02 1.00 -9.20
C ARG A 5 4.07 1.46 -8.20
N ALA A 6 3.79 1.33 -6.91
CA ALA A 6 4.70 1.76 -5.85
C ALA A 6 4.98 0.63 -4.85
N VAL A 7 6.25 0.46 -4.49
CA VAL A 7 6.65 -0.29 -3.29
C VAL A 7 7.11 0.72 -2.25
N ILE A 8 6.55 0.65 -1.04
CA ILE A 8 6.91 1.52 0.08
C ILE A 8 7.44 0.65 1.21
N ASP A 9 8.71 0.83 1.58
CA ASP A 9 9.30 0.12 2.70
C ASP A 9 8.97 0.82 4.03
N MET A 10 8.10 0.19 4.82
CA MET A 10 7.64 0.69 6.11
C MET A 10 8.27 -0.06 7.29
N ARG A 11 9.23 -0.98 7.06
CA ARG A 11 9.79 -1.82 8.13
C ARG A 11 10.46 -1.02 9.25
N ARG A 12 10.93 0.19 8.96
CA ARG A 12 11.56 1.11 9.92
C ARG A 12 10.64 2.25 10.37
N VAL A 13 9.40 2.27 9.92
CA VAL A 13 8.42 3.31 10.29
C VAL A 13 7.81 2.95 11.63
N ARG A 14 8.01 3.81 12.64
CA ARG A 14 7.47 3.60 14.00
C ARG A 14 5.99 3.97 14.12
N ALA A 15 5.57 5.03 13.44
CA ALA A 15 4.22 5.54 13.47
C ALA A 15 3.91 6.32 12.17
N ILE A 16 2.63 6.39 11.82
CA ILE A 16 2.13 7.17 10.68
C ILE A 16 1.14 8.18 11.23
N SER A 17 1.35 9.47 10.94
CA SER A 17 0.40 10.52 11.35
C SER A 17 -0.96 10.32 10.69
N ARG A 18 -2.00 10.95 11.25
CA ARG A 18 -3.35 10.89 10.68
C ARG A 18 -3.37 11.59 9.32
N GLU A 19 -2.68 12.71 9.22
CA GLU A 19 -2.59 13.55 8.04
C GLU A 19 -1.94 12.78 6.87
N ALA A 20 -0.91 11.98 7.15
CA ALA A 20 -0.31 11.12 6.13
C ALA A 20 -1.30 10.03 5.68
N ARG A 21 -2.01 9.39 6.62
CA ARG A 21 -3.04 8.38 6.28
C ARG A 21 -4.14 8.98 5.41
N GLU A 22 -4.64 10.16 5.74
CA GLU A 22 -5.66 10.89 4.97
C GLU A 22 -5.16 11.29 3.58
N TYR A 23 -3.90 11.75 3.48
CA TYR A 23 -3.29 12.10 2.20
C TYR A 23 -3.17 10.90 1.26
N TYR A 24 -2.74 9.74 1.77
CA TYR A 24 -2.63 8.52 0.96
C TYR A 24 -3.98 7.85 0.68
N ALA A 25 -5.02 8.19 1.43
CA ALA A 25 -6.39 7.71 1.19
C ALA A 25 -7.21 8.60 0.24
N ASN A 26 -6.68 9.72 -0.24
CA ASN A 26 -7.45 10.65 -1.08
C ASN A 26 -7.44 10.29 -2.58
N GLU A 27 -8.45 10.82 -3.29
CA GLU A 27 -8.64 10.63 -4.74
C GLU A 27 -7.45 11.11 -5.58
N ARG A 28 -6.75 12.16 -5.14
CA ARG A 28 -5.58 12.70 -5.85
C ARG A 28 -4.44 11.69 -5.90
N THR A 29 -4.13 11.05 -4.77
CA THR A 29 -3.12 10.00 -4.71
C THR A 29 -3.56 8.77 -5.51
N ALA A 30 -4.84 8.39 -5.43
CA ALA A 30 -5.39 7.27 -6.20
C ALA A 30 -5.38 7.52 -7.72
N SER A 31 -5.47 8.78 -8.15
CA SER A 31 -5.42 9.15 -9.57
C SER A 31 -4.05 8.90 -10.22
N ILE A 32 -2.98 8.85 -9.41
CA ILE A 32 -1.61 8.62 -9.88
C ILE A 32 -1.06 7.24 -9.49
N GLN A 33 -1.64 6.56 -8.48
CA GLN A 33 -1.20 5.23 -8.05
C GLN A 33 -2.13 4.13 -8.57
N ARG A 34 -1.58 3.22 -9.38
CA ARG A 34 -2.28 2.05 -9.92
C ARG A 34 -2.45 0.93 -8.90
N ALA A 35 -1.40 0.70 -8.11
CA ALA A 35 -1.34 -0.25 -7.02
C ALA A 35 -0.15 0.07 -6.10
N THR A 36 -0.31 -0.17 -4.81
CA THR A 36 0.70 0.14 -3.78
C THR A 36 0.96 -1.07 -2.89
N ALA A 37 2.22 -1.51 -2.86
CA ALA A 37 2.68 -2.57 -1.96
C ALA A 37 3.45 -1.96 -0.78
N LEU A 38 3.04 -2.32 0.43
CA LEU A 38 3.61 -1.80 1.67
C LEU A 38 4.42 -2.90 2.37
N LEU A 39 5.74 -2.74 2.49
CA LEU A 39 6.58 -3.71 3.21
C LEU A 39 6.57 -3.43 4.71
N VAL A 40 6.20 -4.42 5.50
CA VAL A 40 6.14 -4.34 6.97
C VAL A 40 7.01 -5.41 7.61
N GLY A 41 7.57 -5.11 8.79
CA GLY A 41 8.53 -6.01 9.45
C GLY A 41 7.89 -7.15 10.22
N SER A 42 6.58 -7.08 10.51
CA SER A 42 5.89 -8.02 11.38
C SER A 42 4.66 -8.62 10.71
N LYS A 43 4.54 -9.95 10.78
CA LYS A 43 3.36 -10.71 10.33
C LYS A 43 2.10 -10.28 11.09
N LEU A 44 2.21 -9.96 12.38
CA LEU A 44 1.09 -9.46 13.19
C LEU A 44 0.61 -8.10 12.68
N THR A 45 1.55 -7.18 12.40
CA THR A 45 1.23 -5.87 11.83
C THR A 45 0.53 -6.02 10.47
N LYS A 46 1.00 -6.94 9.61
CA LYS A 46 0.35 -7.26 8.33
C LYS A 46 -1.10 -7.70 8.52
N VAL A 47 -1.39 -8.58 9.48
CA VAL A 47 -2.76 -9.08 9.74
C VAL A 47 -3.68 -7.96 10.21
N ILE A 48 -3.28 -7.21 11.25
CA ILE A 48 -4.09 -6.12 11.82
C ILE A 48 -4.37 -5.06 10.75
N ALA A 49 -3.35 -4.68 9.98
CA ALA A 49 -3.51 -3.65 8.98
C ALA A 49 -4.33 -4.09 7.76
N ASN A 50 -4.22 -5.35 7.32
CA ASN A 50 -5.11 -5.88 6.27
C ASN A 50 -6.58 -5.89 6.73
N PHE A 51 -6.85 -6.23 7.99
CA PHE A 51 -8.19 -6.12 8.57
C PHE A 51 -8.70 -4.67 8.53
N PHE A 52 -7.88 -3.71 8.98
CA PHE A 52 -8.21 -2.28 8.92
C PHE A 52 -8.46 -1.76 7.50
N MET A 53 -7.67 -2.19 6.50
CA MET A 53 -7.88 -1.85 5.10
C MET A 53 -9.15 -2.50 4.52
N GLY A 54 -9.57 -3.66 5.05
CA GLY A 54 -10.85 -4.27 4.69
C GLY A 54 -12.05 -3.42 5.15
N LEU A 55 -11.95 -2.78 6.31
CA LEU A 55 -12.96 -1.86 6.85
C LEU A 55 -12.91 -0.47 6.18
N ASN A 56 -11.71 0.06 5.95
CA ASN A 56 -11.45 1.34 5.31
C ASN A 56 -10.79 1.08 3.94
N LYS A 57 -11.60 0.67 2.96
CA LYS A 57 -11.11 0.30 1.63
C LYS A 57 -10.29 1.44 1.02
N PRO A 58 -9.00 1.23 0.74
CA PRO A 58 -8.18 2.20 0.04
C PRO A 58 -8.78 2.46 -1.35
N VAL A 59 -8.74 3.73 -1.79
CA VAL A 59 -9.28 4.14 -3.11
C VAL A 59 -8.53 3.48 -4.27
N SER A 60 -7.27 3.09 -4.05
CA SER A 60 -6.45 2.33 -5.00
C SER A 60 -5.98 1.00 -4.38
N PRO A 61 -5.86 -0.09 -5.16
CA PRO A 61 -5.38 -1.38 -4.66
C PRO A 61 -4.12 -1.23 -3.81
N THR A 62 -4.24 -1.55 -2.52
CA THR A 62 -3.14 -1.45 -1.56
C THR A 62 -3.06 -2.74 -0.76
N ARG A 63 -1.85 -3.30 -0.63
CA ARG A 63 -1.63 -4.55 0.09
C ARG A 63 -0.33 -4.56 0.85
N MET A 64 -0.33 -5.17 2.03
CA MET A 64 0.87 -5.31 2.86
C MET A 64 1.58 -6.64 2.64
N PHE A 65 2.91 -6.60 2.67
CA PHE A 65 3.81 -7.73 2.48
C PHE A 65 4.92 -7.72 3.52
N THR A 66 5.42 -8.91 3.84
CA THR A 66 6.66 -9.08 4.62
C THR A 66 7.84 -9.50 3.73
N ASN A 67 7.53 -10.00 2.53
CA ASN A 67 8.49 -10.44 1.53
C ASN A 67 8.48 -9.46 0.33
N PRO A 68 9.61 -8.83 -0.01
CA PRO A 68 9.73 -7.95 -1.19
C PRO A 68 9.37 -8.63 -2.51
N ASP A 69 9.72 -9.90 -2.69
CA ASP A 69 9.50 -10.60 -3.97
C ASP A 69 8.00 -10.86 -4.20
N GLU A 70 7.26 -11.23 -3.15
CA GLU A 70 5.79 -11.34 -3.20
C GLU A 70 5.13 -10.00 -3.52
N ALA A 71 5.68 -8.90 -2.99
CA ALA A 71 5.17 -7.56 -3.25
C ALA A 71 5.33 -7.18 -4.73
N LEU A 72 6.51 -7.44 -5.30
CA LEU A 72 6.79 -7.18 -6.70
C LEU A 72 5.95 -8.06 -7.63
N ALA A 73 5.83 -9.35 -7.32
CA ALA A 73 4.99 -10.28 -8.06
C ALA A 73 3.52 -9.85 -8.08
N TRP A 74 3.00 -9.37 -6.94
CA TRP A 74 1.63 -8.84 -6.87
C TRP A 74 1.48 -7.53 -7.66
N LEU A 75 2.46 -6.61 -7.61
CA LEU A 75 2.40 -5.39 -8.42
C LEU A 75 2.44 -5.67 -9.92
N ALA A 76 3.16 -6.72 -10.35
CA ALA A 76 3.23 -7.11 -11.76
C ALA A 76 1.88 -7.56 -12.33
N THR A 77 0.91 -7.98 -11.49
CA THR A 77 -0.45 -8.31 -11.95
C THR A 77 -1.28 -7.07 -12.34
N PHE A 78 -0.76 -5.87 -12.08
CA PHE A 78 -1.37 -4.61 -12.51
C PHE A 78 -0.63 -4.11 -13.75
N PRO A 79 -1.24 -4.20 -14.95
CA PRO A 79 -0.61 -3.76 -16.19
C PRO A 79 -0.40 -2.24 -16.19
N ASP A 80 0.63 -1.80 -16.90
CA ASP A 80 0.79 -0.38 -17.24
C ASP A 80 -0.31 0.00 -18.26
N GLU A 81 -0.91 1.17 -18.07
CA GLU A 81 -1.91 1.76 -18.96
C GLU A 81 -1.32 2.99 -19.65
#